data_AF-A0A8H8JD60-F1
#
_entry.id   AF-A0A8H8JD60-F1
#
_cell.length_a   1.000
_cell.length_b   1.000
_cell.length_c   1.000
_cell.angle_alpha   90.00
_cell.angle_beta   90.00
_cell.angle_gamma   90.00
#
_symmetry.space_group_name_H-M   'P 1'
#
loop_
_entity.id
_entity.type
_entity.pdbx_description
1 polymer ?
#
loop_
_entity_poly.entity_id
_entity_poly.type
_entity_poly.pdbx_seq_one_letter_code
_entity_poly.pdbx_strand_id
1 'polypeptide(L)'
;MTATLSSDAFMFERDPESGKIRINVPQQWYLVPGACATAGVVLGIARGARQASLRFLAENAHRRPTTVQGWYFYKKTKNYRVMWGALKGGGSVGAKMAGFGVLWVGLEQGAMTLGERTRVGAISEAREMVAGIGSAGLVLAGCESGSRFGSRVCGLC
;
A
#
# COMPACT_ATOMS: atom_id res chain seq x y z
N MET A 1 -20.73 1.88 21.73
CA MET A 1 -20.10 0.62 21.25
C MET A 1 -18.81 0.99 20.54
N THR A 2 -17.77 1.22 21.33
CA THR A 2 -16.42 1.57 20.89
C THR A 2 -15.63 0.26 20.80
N ALA A 3 -15.39 -0.23 19.58
CA ALA A 3 -14.64 -1.45 19.36
C ALA A 3 -13.15 -1.19 19.63
N THR A 4 -12.70 -1.38 20.87
CA THR A 4 -11.29 -1.64 21.14
C THR A 4 -10.99 -3.00 20.56
N LEU A 5 -10.38 -3.05 19.37
CA LEU A 5 -9.89 -4.29 18.79
C LEU A 5 -8.94 -4.94 19.80
N SER A 6 -9.38 -6.05 20.39
CA SER A 6 -8.63 -6.85 21.37
C SER A 6 -7.22 -7.11 20.83
N SER A 7 -6.21 -6.71 21.60
CA SER A 7 -4.79 -6.89 21.27
C SER A 7 -4.36 -8.28 21.72
N ASP A 8 -4.97 -9.31 21.15
CA ASP A 8 -4.59 -10.69 21.45
C ASP A 8 -3.25 -10.95 20.74
N ALA A 9 -2.25 -11.40 21.50
CA ALA A 9 -0.96 -11.74 20.93
C ALA A 9 -1.11 -12.87 19.91
N PHE A 10 -0.33 -12.82 18.83
CA PHE A 10 -0.19 -13.93 17.90
C PHE A 10 0.43 -15.12 18.66
N MET A 11 -0.40 -16.08 19.06
CA MET A 11 -0.01 -17.19 19.93
C MET A 11 -0.43 -18.51 19.31
N PHE A 12 0.42 -19.52 19.51
CA PHE A 12 0.13 -20.90 19.18
C PHE A 12 -0.47 -21.58 20.41
N GLU A 13 -1.80 -21.63 20.47
CA GLU A 13 -2.51 -22.34 21.53
C GLU A 13 -2.47 -23.84 21.21
N ARG A 14 -1.88 -24.65 22.08
CA ARG A 14 -1.89 -26.09 21.93
C ARG A 14 -3.08 -26.64 22.71
N ASP A 15 -4.04 -27.24 22.01
CA ASP A 15 -5.18 -27.89 22.67
C ASP A 15 -4.67 -29.11 23.47
N PRO A 16 -4.83 -29.13 24.80
CA PRO A 16 -4.29 -30.19 25.64
C PRO A 16 -4.98 -31.54 25.42
N GLU A 17 -6.22 -31.58 24.94
CA GLU A 17 -6.95 -32.83 24.71
C GLU A 17 -6.82 -33.32 23.27
N SER A 18 -6.93 -32.40 22.30
CA SER A 18 -6.90 -32.80 20.90
C SER A 18 -5.48 -32.86 20.31
N GLY A 19 -4.46 -32.34 21.01
CA GLY A 19 -3.09 -32.17 20.49
C GLY A 19 -3.01 -31.25 19.27
N LYS A 20 -4.12 -30.59 18.90
CA LYS A 20 -4.23 -29.71 17.74
C LYS A 20 -3.65 -28.35 18.09
N ILE A 21 -2.81 -27.83 17.20
CA ILE A 21 -2.23 -26.49 17.32
C ILE A 21 -3.22 -25.52 16.67
N ARG A 22 -3.83 -24.64 17.47
CA ARG A 22 -4.71 -23.58 16.98
C ARG A 22 -3.88 -22.31 16.80
N ILE A 23 -3.89 -21.80 15.58
CA ILE A 23 -3.17 -20.57 15.22
C ILE A 23 -4.16 -19.42 15.40
N ASN A 24 -4.00 -18.62 16.46
CA ASN A 24 -4.81 -17.42 16.64
C ASN A 24 -4.12 -16.25 15.94
N VAL A 25 -4.68 -15.81 14.82
CA VAL A 25 -4.18 -14.62 14.11
C VAL A 25 -5.06 -13.43 14.43
N PRO A 26 -4.56 -12.41 15.15
CA PRO A 26 -5.36 -11.26 15.51
C PRO A 26 -5.82 -10.49 14.26
N GLN A 27 -7.06 -10.02 14.30
CA GLN A 27 -7.77 -9.45 13.15
C GLN A 27 -7.02 -8.24 12.50
N GLN A 28 -6.26 -7.49 13.31
CA GLN A 28 -5.50 -6.32 12.88
C GLN A 28 -4.41 -6.66 11.84
N TRP A 29 -3.81 -7.85 11.90
CA TRP A 29 -2.72 -8.28 11.01
C TRP A 29 -3.14 -8.42 9.55
N TYR A 30 -4.41 -8.72 9.30
CA TYR A 30 -4.93 -8.83 7.93
C TYR A 30 -5.77 -7.60 7.53
N LEU A 31 -6.52 -7.01 8.46
CA LEU A 31 -7.39 -5.87 8.15
C LEU A 31 -6.61 -4.60 7.81
N VAL A 32 -5.60 -4.24 8.61
CA VAL A 32 -4.89 -2.96 8.43
C VAL A 32 -4.09 -2.97 7.12
N PRO A 33 -3.24 -3.98 6.82
CA PRO A 33 -2.55 -4.04 5.54
C PRO A 33 -3.51 -4.18 4.35
N GLY A 34 -4.62 -4.92 4.52
CA GLY A 34 -5.65 -5.07 3.49
C GLY A 34 -6.35 -3.75 3.14
N ALA A 35 -6.71 -2.95 4.14
CA ALA A 35 -7.29 -1.63 3.96
C ALA A 35 -6.30 -0.65 3.31
N CYS A 36 -5.04 -0.63 3.76
CA CYS A 36 -4.00 0.18 3.16
C CYS A 36 -3.73 -0.22 1.69
N ALA A 37 -3.66 -1.52 1.40
CA ALA A 37 -3.45 -2.03 0.05
C ALA A 37 -4.57 -1.61 -0.90
N THR A 38 -5.84 -1.80 -0.49
CA THR A 38 -7.00 -1.44 -1.32
C THR A 38 -7.06 0.07 -1.59
N ALA A 39 -6.87 0.90 -0.56
CA ALA A 39 -6.79 2.34 -0.72
C ALA A 39 -5.63 2.76 -1.65
N GLY A 40 -4.46 2.16 -1.48
CA GLY A 40 -3.28 2.40 -2.33
C GLY A 40 -3.49 2.01 -3.79
N VAL A 41 -4.15 0.88 -4.04
CA VAL A 41 -4.47 0.42 -5.40
C VAL A 41 -5.43 1.39 -6.08
N VAL A 42 -6.51 1.81 -5.42
CA VAL A 42 -7.48 2.76 -5.99
C VAL A 42 -6.80 4.09 -6.36
N LEU A 43 -5.96 4.61 -5.46
CA LEU A 43 -5.19 5.84 -5.72
C LEU A 43 -4.19 5.67 -6.86
N GLY A 44 -3.51 4.52 -6.93
CA GLY A 44 -2.54 4.19 -7.97
C GLY A 44 -3.19 4.03 -9.35
N ILE A 45 -4.35 3.39 -9.41
CA ILE A 45 -5.17 3.25 -10.63
C ILE A 45 -5.58 4.62 -11.15
N ALA A 46 -6.17 5.46 -10.31
CA ALA A 46 -6.67 6.78 -10.72
C ALA A 46 -5.54 7.67 -11.26
N ARG A 47 -4.39 7.71 -10.56
CA ARG A 47 -3.22 8.47 -11.01
C ARG A 47 -2.60 7.89 -12.28
N GLY A 48 -2.38 6.58 -12.34
CA GLY A 48 -1.76 5.91 -13.48
C GLY A 48 -2.61 6.00 -14.76
N ALA A 49 -3.93 5.85 -14.63
CA ALA A 49 -4.87 6.02 -15.74
C ALA A 49 -4.84 7.44 -16.30
N ARG A 50 -4.86 8.46 -15.43
CA ARG A 50 -4.84 9.88 -15.84
C ARG A 50 -3.55 10.22 -16.58
N GLN A 51 -2.39 9.84 -16.03
CA GLN A 51 -1.10 10.10 -16.67
C GLN A 51 -0.99 9.44 -18.04
N ALA A 52 -1.34 8.15 -18.16
CA ALA A 52 -1.30 7.44 -19.44
C ALA A 52 -2.26 8.06 -20.48
N SER A 53 -3.44 8.51 -20.04
CA SER A 53 -4.42 9.14 -20.92
C SER A 53 -3.91 10.48 -21.48
N LEU A 54 -3.27 11.31 -20.65
CA LEU A 54 -2.73 12.60 -21.05
C LEU A 54 -1.54 12.45 -21.99
N ARG A 55 -0.64 11.48 -21.72
CA ARG A 55 0.46 11.18 -22.63
C ARG A 55 -0.02 10.74 -24.00
N PHE A 56 -1.01 9.84 -24.06
CA PHE A 56 -1.59 9.39 -25.33
C PHE A 56 -2.25 10.55 -26.10
N LEU A 57 -2.93 11.46 -25.40
CA LEU A 57 -3.54 12.64 -26.01
C LEU A 57 -2.49 13.63 -26.52
N ALA A 58 -1.39 13.82 -25.80
CA ALA A 58 -0.28 14.67 -26.23
C ALA A 58 0.41 14.11 -27.48
N GLU A 59 0.73 12.81 -27.49
CA GLU A 59 1.33 12.12 -28.63
C GLU A 59 0.44 12.18 -29.88
N ASN A 60 -0.89 12.08 -29.72
CA ASN A 60 -1.84 11.98 -30.84
C ASN A 60 -2.64 13.27 -31.09
N ALA A 61 -2.28 14.40 -30.49
CA ALA A 61 -3.00 15.66 -30.67
C ALA A 61 -3.10 16.07 -32.15
N HIS A 62 -2.06 15.73 -32.93
CA HIS A 62 -1.93 16.05 -34.35
C HIS A 62 -2.50 14.96 -35.30
N ARG A 63 -2.75 13.73 -34.84
CA ARG A 63 -3.25 12.60 -35.67
C ARG A 63 -4.66 12.16 -35.28
N ARG A 64 -5.61 13.10 -35.29
CA ARG A 64 -7.02 12.77 -35.01
C ARG A 64 -7.64 12.06 -36.21
N PRO A 65 -8.28 10.88 -36.03
CA PRO A 65 -8.89 10.16 -37.13
C PRO A 65 -10.09 10.92 -37.71
N THR A 66 -10.21 10.93 -39.03
CA THR A 66 -11.34 11.56 -39.76
C THR A 66 -12.41 10.53 -40.17
N THR A 67 -12.07 9.24 -40.20
CA THR A 67 -13.00 8.15 -40.56
C THR A 67 -13.58 7.43 -39.34
N VAL A 68 -14.79 6.88 -39.47
CA VAL A 68 -15.48 6.16 -38.38
C VAL A 68 -14.70 4.92 -37.93
N GLN A 69 -14.11 4.16 -38.86
CA GLN A 69 -13.27 3.00 -38.55
C GLN A 69 -11.99 3.41 -37.80
N GLY A 70 -11.39 4.55 -38.16
CA GLY A 70 -10.22 5.09 -37.45
C GLY A 70 -10.51 5.42 -35.99
N TRP A 71 -11.70 5.94 -35.68
CA TRP A 71 -12.14 6.21 -34.31
C TRP A 71 -12.25 4.96 -33.44
N TYR A 72 -12.67 3.82 -34.01
CA TYR A 72 -12.70 2.55 -33.29
C TYR A 72 -11.30 2.08 -32.88
N PHE A 73 -10.36 2.07 -33.83
CA PHE A 73 -8.97 1.68 -33.55
C PHE A 73 -8.28 2.64 -32.59
N TYR A 74 -8.59 3.93 -32.67
CA TYR A 74 -8.09 4.94 -31.73
C TYR A 74 -8.54 4.66 -30.29
N LYS A 75 -9.84 4.40 -30.09
CA LYS A 75 -10.41 4.08 -28.76
C LYS A 75 -9.85 2.78 -28.19
N LYS A 76 -9.73 1.73 -29.02
CA LYS A 76 -9.16 0.44 -28.62
C LYS A 76 -7.73 0.61 -28.10
N THR A 77 -6.87 1.29 -28.86
CA THR A 77 -5.48 1.55 -28.47
C THR A 77 -5.38 2.43 -27.22
N LYS A 78 -6.22 3.47 -27.12
CA LYS A 78 -6.30 4.32 -25.93
C LYS A 78 -6.66 3.51 -24.69
N ASN A 79 -7.65 2.63 -24.78
CA ASN A 79 -8.10 1.83 -23.65
C ASN A 79 -7.00 0.88 -23.16
N TYR A 80 -6.28 0.20 -24.05
CA TYR A 80 -5.16 -0.66 -23.64
C TYR A 80 -4.03 0.09 -22.95
N ARG A 81 -3.61 1.25 -23.50
CA ARG A 81 -2.56 2.06 -22.86
C ARG A 81 -2.99 2.58 -21.49
N VAL A 82 -4.24 3.01 -21.35
CA VAL A 82 -4.79 3.48 -20.08
C VAL A 82 -4.91 2.34 -19.07
N MET A 83 -5.42 1.17 -19.46
CA MET A 83 -5.50 -0.02 -18.59
C MET A 83 -4.12 -0.48 -18.11
N TRP A 84 -3.12 -0.49 -18.99
CA TRP A 84 -1.76 -0.85 -18.61
C TRP A 84 -1.14 0.15 -17.63
N GLY A 85 -1.35 1.46 -17.88
CA GLY A 85 -0.93 2.52 -16.96
C GLY A 85 -1.63 2.45 -15.60
N ALA A 86 -2.92 2.13 -15.59
CA ALA A 86 -3.70 1.91 -14.38
C ALA A 86 -3.20 0.72 -13.57
N LEU A 87 -2.93 -0.43 -14.21
CA LEU A 87 -2.46 -1.63 -13.53
C LEU A 87 -1.05 -1.45 -12.95
N LYS A 88 -0.14 -0.84 -13.72
CA LYS A 88 1.22 -0.51 -13.25
C LYS A 88 1.21 0.48 -12.09
N GLY A 89 0.36 1.52 -12.18
CA GLY A 89 0.17 2.50 -11.11
C GLY A 89 -0.44 1.88 -9.86
N GLY A 90 -1.50 1.10 -10.01
CA GLY A 90 -2.19 0.41 -8.92
C GLY A 90 -1.30 -0.59 -8.19
N GLY A 91 -0.58 -1.45 -8.92
CA GLY A 91 0.32 -2.44 -8.31
C GLY A 91 1.49 -1.80 -7.55
N SER A 92 2.14 -0.80 -8.15
CA SER A 92 3.30 -0.15 -7.52
C SER A 92 2.93 0.69 -6.28
N VAL A 93 1.83 1.44 -6.31
CA VAL A 93 1.36 2.23 -5.17
C VAL A 93 0.72 1.34 -4.11
N GLY A 94 -0.08 0.35 -4.53
CA GLY A 94 -0.70 -0.63 -3.65
C GLY A 94 0.32 -1.42 -2.85
N ALA A 95 1.39 -1.92 -3.48
CA ALA A 95 2.44 -2.66 -2.79
C ALA A 95 3.17 -1.80 -1.74
N LYS A 96 3.43 -0.52 -2.05
CA LYS A 96 4.05 0.41 -1.09
C LYS A 96 3.16 0.65 0.12
N MET A 97 1.87 0.88 -0.09
CA MET A 97 0.90 1.08 0.99
C MET A 97 0.67 -0.20 1.81
N ALA A 98 0.67 -1.37 1.17
CA ALA A 98 0.60 -2.65 1.87
C ALA A 98 1.83 -2.86 2.77
N GLY A 99 3.04 -2.60 2.26
CA GLY A 99 4.28 -2.69 3.03
C GLY A 99 4.29 -1.73 4.22
N PHE A 100 3.75 -0.52 4.04
CA PHE A 100 3.57 0.44 5.13
C PHE A 100 2.60 -0.07 6.21
N GLY A 101 1.45 -0.65 5.81
CA GLY A 101 0.49 -1.22 6.75
C GLY A 101 1.07 -2.39 7.55
N VAL A 102 1.84 -3.27 6.92
CA VAL A 102 2.53 -4.37 7.63
C VAL A 102 3.57 -3.84 8.60
N LEU A 103 4.37 -2.85 8.17
CA LEU A 103 5.38 -2.23 9.01
C LEU A 103 4.76 -1.57 10.25
N TRP A 104 3.65 -0.84 10.08
CA TRP A 104 2.92 -0.22 11.18
C TRP A 104 2.49 -1.25 12.23
N VAL A 105 1.81 -2.32 11.80
CA VAL A 105 1.33 -3.38 12.72
C VAL A 105 2.52 -4.09 13.40
N GLY A 106 3.62 -4.31 12.67
CA GLY A 106 4.84 -4.88 13.23
C GLY A 106 5.48 -3.99 14.30
N LEU A 107 5.50 -2.67 14.08
CA LEU A 107 6.01 -1.71 15.06
C LEU A 107 5.13 -1.62 16.30
N GLU A 108 3.80 -1.62 16.16
CA GLU A 108 2.90 -1.64 17.31
C GLU A 108 3.11 -2.87 18.19
N GLN A 109 3.17 -4.07 17.58
CA GLN A 109 3.39 -5.32 18.30
C GLN A 109 4.80 -5.39 18.91
N GLY A 110 5.81 -4.86 18.21
CA GLY A 110 7.16 -4.72 18.74
C GLY A 110 7.22 -3.82 19.96
N ALA A 111 6.53 -2.67 19.94
CA ALA A 111 6.48 -1.75 21.07
C ALA A 111 5.76 -2.35 22.29
N MET A 112 4.67 -3.11 22.09
CA MET A 112 3.97 -3.81 23.17
C MET A 112 4.90 -4.83 23.86
N THR A 113 5.56 -5.69 23.09
CA THR A 113 6.43 -6.75 23.62
C THR A 113 7.71 -6.22 24.28
N LEU A 114 8.25 -5.09 23.82
CA LEU A 114 9.35 -4.40 24.52
C LEU A 114 8.87 -3.76 25.82
N GLY A 115 7.68 -3.15 25.84
CA GLY A 115 7.11 -2.51 27.03
C GLY A 115 6.95 -3.48 28.21
N GLU A 116 6.47 -4.69 27.95
CA GLU A 116 6.36 -5.75 28.96
C GLU A 116 7.73 -6.25 29.44
N ARG A 117 8.72 -6.35 28.55
CA ARG A 117 10.08 -6.82 28.91
C ARG A 117 10.86 -5.82 29.74
N THR A 118 10.70 -4.52 29.51
CA THR A 118 11.56 -3.50 30.13
C THR A 118 10.94 -2.85 31.37
N ARG A 119 9.68 -3.15 31.74
CA ARG A 119 8.93 -2.47 32.83
C ARG A 119 8.92 -0.94 32.72
N VAL A 120 9.14 -0.40 31.52
CA VAL A 120 9.07 1.03 31.23
C VAL A 120 7.70 1.33 30.62
N GLY A 121 6.72 1.62 31.49
CA GLY A 121 5.34 1.92 31.08
C GLY A 121 5.19 3.18 30.19
N ALA A 122 6.24 3.99 30.04
CA ALA A 122 6.23 5.14 29.13
C ALA A 122 6.15 4.72 27.64
N ILE A 123 6.64 3.54 27.29
CA ILE A 123 6.69 3.07 25.88
C ILE A 123 5.30 2.57 25.43
N SER A 124 4.47 2.06 26.36
CA SER A 124 3.08 1.67 26.06
C SER A 124 2.17 2.88 25.86
N GLU A 125 2.37 3.97 26.62
CA GLU A 125 1.62 5.23 26.49
C GLU A 125 2.03 5.99 25.22
N ALA A 126 3.31 5.95 24.84
CA ALA A 126 3.84 6.57 23.64
C ALA A 126 3.78 5.68 22.39
N ARG A 127 3.06 4.55 22.42
CA ARG A 127 3.01 3.55 21.34
C ARG A 127 2.58 4.15 20.00
N GLU A 128 1.53 4.96 20.01
CA GLU A 128 0.98 5.67 18.85
C GLU A 128 1.99 6.69 18.28
N MET A 129 2.76 7.36 19.15
CA MET A 129 3.81 8.30 18.73
C MET A 129 5.03 7.60 18.16
N VAL A 130 5.45 6.47 18.74
CA VAL A 130 6.58 5.66 18.24
C VAL A 130 6.22 5.02 16.90
N ALA A 131 5.00 4.50 16.76
CA ALA A 131 4.50 4.00 15.49
C ALA A 131 4.36 5.12 14.45
N GLY A 132 3.87 6.30 14.84
CA GLY A 132 3.79 7.50 13.99
C GLY A 132 5.14 8.01 13.50
N ILE A 133 6.11 8.20 14.40
CA ILE A 133 7.44 8.71 14.08
C ILE A 133 8.26 7.65 13.33
N GLY A 134 8.19 6.39 13.74
CA GLY A 134 8.92 5.28 13.11
C GLY A 134 8.43 5.02 11.68
N SER A 135 7.11 5.03 11.47
CA SER A 135 6.53 4.83 10.15
C SER A 135 6.77 6.04 9.23
N ALA A 136 6.68 7.28 9.75
CA ALA A 136 7.02 8.49 9.01
C ALA A 136 8.51 8.52 8.59
N GLY A 137 9.43 8.16 9.48
CA GLY A 137 10.86 8.11 9.18
C GLY A 137 11.21 7.10 8.08
N LEU A 138 10.56 5.93 8.07
CA LEU A 138 10.81 4.89 7.08
C LEU A 138 10.17 5.21 5.72
N VAL A 139 9.02 5.89 5.71
CA VAL A 139 8.41 6.42 4.49
C VAL A 139 9.26 7.54 3.91
N LEU A 140 9.83 8.43 4.71
CA LEU A 140 10.72 9.49 4.22
C LEU A 140 11.99 8.90 3.59
N ALA A 141 12.63 7.93 4.26
CA ALA A 141 13.78 7.21 3.70
C ALA A 141 13.42 6.46 2.40
N GLY A 142 12.24 5.82 2.34
CA GLY A 142 11.74 5.15 1.14
C GLY A 142 11.34 6.12 0.02
N CYS A 143 10.83 7.30 0.37
CA CYS A 143 10.38 8.31 -0.57
C CYS A 143 11.55 9.10 -1.17
N GLU A 144 12.63 9.33 -0.42
CA GLU A 144 13.90 9.85 -0.95
C GLU A 144 14.56 8.86 -1.92
N SER A 145 14.45 7.57 -1.67
CA SER A 145 14.94 6.54 -2.61
C SER A 145 14.06 6.48 -3.88
N GLY A 146 12.75 6.69 -3.74
CA GLY A 146 11.80 6.73 -4.85
C GLY A 146 11.88 8.00 -5.73
N SER A 147 12.18 9.16 -5.16
CA SER A 147 12.35 10.42 -5.91
C SER A 147 13.60 10.39 -6.80
N ARG A 148 14.68 9.71 -6.36
CA ARG A 148 15.88 9.43 -7.17
C ARG A 148 15.64 8.47 -8.33
N PHE A 149 14.65 7.58 -8.21
CA PHE A 149 14.24 6.66 -9.29
C PHE A 149 13.27 7.33 -10.27
N GLY A 150 12.33 8.13 -9.77
CA GLY A 150 11.38 8.89 -10.58
C GLY A 150 12.04 9.95 -11.47
N SER A 151 13.08 10.64 -10.97
CA SER A 151 13.85 11.59 -11.78
C SER A 151 14.69 10.93 -12.87
N ARG A 152 15.24 9.72 -12.63
CA ARG A 152 15.93 8.92 -13.66
C ARG A 152 14.99 8.38 -14.72
N VAL A 153 13.80 7.90 -14.35
CA VAL A 153 12.84 7.36 -15.32
C VAL A 153 12.11 8.47 -16.09
N CYS A 154 11.94 9.66 -15.50
CA CYS A 154 11.35 10.81 -16.19
C CYS A 154 12.36 11.57 -17.08
N GLY A 155 13.66 11.33 -16.95
CA GLY A 155 14.71 11.89 -17.84
C GLY A 155 15.08 11.01 -19.04
N LEU A 156 14.43 9.85 -19.21
CA LEU A 156 14.67 8.90 -20.32
C LEU A 156 13.43 8.74 -21.25
N CYS A 157 12.48 9.67 -21.18
CA CYS A 157 11.40 9.82 -22.16
C CYS A 157 11.50 11.20 -22.82
#